data_AF-A0A7L3WX98-F1
#
_entry.id   AF-A0A7L3WX98-F1
#
_cell.length_a   1.000
_cell.length_b   1.000
_cell.length_c   1.000
_cell.angle_alpha   90.00
_cell.angle_beta   90.00
_cell.angle_gamma   90.00
#
_symmetry.space_group_name_H-M   'P 1'
#
loop_
_entity.id
_entity.type
_entity.pdbx_description
1 polymer ?
#
loop_
_entity_poly.entity_id
_entity_poly.type
_entity_poly.pdbx_seq_one_letter_code
_entity_poly.pdbx_strand_id
1 'polypeptide(L)'
;MENLHNANSRFALDLFRRFNETNPTGNIFFSPVSVSAALAMVLLGAKGNTEAQVMKTFHFDEVEDVHSRFQTLTMDINRSNAPYLLRLASRLFGEKSYSFL
;
A
#
# COMPACT_ATOMS: atom_id res chain seq x y z
N MET A 1 -13.69 5.76 2.91
CA MET A 1 -12.43 6.35 2.40
C MET A 1 -11.61 6.96 3.53
N GLU A 2 -12.22 7.66 4.48
CA GLU A 2 -11.53 8.27 5.63
C GLU A 2 -10.62 7.30 6.40
N ASN A 3 -11.10 6.11 6.80
CA ASN A 3 -10.27 5.14 7.50
C ASN A 3 -9.06 4.69 6.67
N LEU A 4 -9.23 4.48 5.35
CA LEU A 4 -8.11 4.12 4.47
C LEU A 4 -7.09 5.27 4.37
N HIS A 5 -7.53 6.53 4.31
CA HIS A 5 -6.65 7.68 4.29
C HIS A 5 -5.84 7.79 5.60
N ASN A 6 -6.51 7.59 6.73
CA ASN A 6 -5.88 7.58 8.05
C ASN A 6 -4.86 6.46 8.18
N ALA A 7 -5.22 5.23 7.79
CA ALA A 7 -4.33 4.07 7.79
C ALA A 7 -3.08 4.30 6.94
N ASN A 8 -3.26 4.74 5.69
CA ASN A 8 -2.15 5.04 4.78
C ASN A 8 -1.25 6.16 5.31
N SER A 9 -1.82 7.19 5.97
CA SER A 9 -1.05 8.29 6.54
C SER A 9 -0.24 7.86 7.76
N ARG A 10 -0.83 7.03 8.65
CA ARG A 10 -0.12 6.45 9.80
C ARG A 10 1.04 5.57 9.33
N PHE A 11 0.79 4.66 8.40
CA PHE A 11 1.84 3.83 7.81
C PHE A 11 2.94 4.68 7.14
N ALA A 12 2.58 5.75 6.41
CA ALA A 12 3.56 6.65 5.80
C ALA A 12 4.51 7.26 6.82
N LEU A 13 3.98 7.74 7.96
CA LEU A 13 4.79 8.31 9.04
C LEU A 13 5.64 7.25 9.72
N ASP A 14 5.09 6.06 9.97
CA ASP A 14 5.83 4.95 10.58
C ASP A 14 7.01 4.53 9.69
N LEU A 15 6.78 4.36 8.38
CA LEU A 15 7.83 4.01 7.43
C LEU A 15 8.85 5.15 7.25
N PHE A 16 8.40 6.40 7.21
CA PHE A 16 9.31 7.55 7.15
C PHE A 16 10.25 7.61 8.37
N ARG A 17 9.73 7.36 9.58
CA ARG A 17 10.58 7.27 10.79
C ARG A 17 11.66 6.21 10.63
N ARG A 18 11.34 5.04 10.06
CA ARG A 18 12.33 3.97 9.78
C ARG A 18 13.40 4.39 8.78
N PHE A 19 13.03 5.13 7.73
CA PHE A 19 14.01 5.69 6.81
C PHE A 19 14.89 6.74 7.49
N ASN A 20 14.32 7.59 8.35
CA ASN A 20 15.05 8.61 9.08
C ASN A 20 16.01 8.02 10.13
N GLU A 21 15.66 6.88 10.76
CA GLU A 21 16.55 6.13 11.66
C GLU A 21 17.82 5.67 10.95
N THR A 22 17.72 5.27 9.68
CA THR A 22 18.84 4.73 8.88
C THR A 22 19.56 5.79 8.05
N ASN A 23 18.89 6.90 7.71
CA ASN A 23 19.43 8.00 6.92
C ASN A 23 18.95 9.36 7.46
N PRO A 24 19.48 9.83 8.61
CA PRO A 24 18.94 11.00 9.32
C PRO A 24 19.23 12.35 8.66
N THR A 25 20.14 12.39 7.67
CA THR A 25 20.60 13.65 7.05
C THR A 25 20.44 13.68 5.53
N GLY A 26 20.19 12.52 4.90
CA GLY A 26 20.00 12.43 3.47
C GLY A 26 18.56 12.72 3.04
N ASN A 27 18.39 12.90 1.74
CA ASN A 27 17.07 13.05 1.14
C ASN A 27 16.29 11.72 1.24
N ILE A 28 15.03 11.80 1.68
CA ILE A 28 14.09 10.68 1.71
C ILE A 28 12.95 11.00 0.74
N PHE A 29 12.76 10.15 -0.27
CA PHE A 29 11.66 10.26 -1.22
C PHE A 29 11.10 8.87 -1.51
N PHE A 30 9.80 8.70 -1.28
CA PHE A 30 9.08 7.45 -1.52
C PHE A 30 7.59 7.72 -1.72
N SER A 31 6.85 6.72 -2.24
CA SER A 31 5.40 6.76 -2.38
C SER A 31 4.75 5.80 -1.38
N PRO A 32 4.27 6.29 -0.21
CA PRO A 32 3.64 5.43 0.79
C PRO A 32 2.42 4.69 0.24
N VAL A 33 1.56 5.39 -0.51
CA VAL A 33 0.35 4.81 -1.12
C VAL A 33 0.73 3.69 -2.09
N SER A 34 1.84 3.80 -2.82
CA SER A 34 2.29 2.72 -3.72
C SER A 34 2.70 1.47 -2.97
N VAL A 35 3.39 1.61 -1.83
CA VAL A 35 3.77 0.48 -0.97
C VAL A 35 2.51 -0.15 -0.36
N SER A 36 1.61 0.66 0.20
CA SER A 36 0.35 0.17 0.77
C SER A 36 -0.51 -0.55 -0.27
N ALA A 37 -0.63 -0.03 -1.50
CA ALA A 37 -1.38 -0.67 -2.56
C ALA A 37 -0.77 -2.03 -2.97
N ALA A 38 0.56 -2.11 -3.02
CA ALA A 38 1.24 -3.39 -3.29
C ALA A 38 0.96 -4.42 -2.19
N LEU A 39 1.02 -4.03 -0.92
CA LEU A 39 0.75 -4.95 0.19
C LEU A 39 -0.74 -5.27 0.36
N ALA A 40 -1.65 -4.37 -0.03
CA ALA A 40 -3.07 -4.67 -0.12
C ALA A 40 -3.36 -5.75 -1.18
N MET A 41 -2.57 -5.83 -2.26
CA MET A 41 -2.67 -6.96 -3.21
C MET A 41 -2.10 -8.25 -2.61
N VAL A 42 -0.99 -8.19 -1.88
CA VAL A 42 -0.41 -9.36 -1.18
C VAL A 42 -1.37 -9.92 -0.14
N LEU A 43 -2.08 -9.04 0.57
CA LEU A 43 -3.05 -9.38 1.60
C LEU A 43 -4.16 -10.32 1.08
N LEU A 44 -4.59 -10.19 -0.19
CA LEU A 44 -5.60 -11.08 -0.79
C LEU A 44 -5.20 -12.56 -0.77
N GLY A 45 -3.89 -12.85 -0.82
CA GLY A 45 -3.36 -14.21 -0.79
C GLY A 45 -2.78 -14.64 0.56
N ALA A 46 -2.66 -13.72 1.51
CA ALA A 46 -2.12 -13.99 2.83
C ALA A 46 -3.19 -14.65 3.73
N LYS A 47 -2.76 -15.50 4.66
CA LYS A 47 -3.64 -16.11 5.67
C LYS A 47 -2.95 -16.19 7.03
N GLY A 48 -3.76 -16.30 8.09
CA GLY A 48 -3.28 -16.58 9.44
C GLY A 48 -2.35 -15.48 9.96
N ASN A 49 -1.20 -15.86 10.52
CA ASN A 49 -0.29 -14.87 11.11
C ASN A 49 0.30 -13.91 10.07
N THR A 50 0.49 -14.35 8.82
CA THR A 50 0.98 -13.48 7.74
C THR A 50 -0.01 -12.36 7.43
N GLU A 51 -1.29 -12.72 7.31
CA GLU A 51 -2.37 -11.76 7.12
C GLU A 51 -2.46 -10.79 8.30
N ALA A 52 -2.45 -11.30 9.54
CA ALA A 52 -2.55 -10.48 10.74
C ALA A 52 -1.41 -9.46 10.87
N GLN A 53 -0.18 -9.85 10.50
CA GLN A 53 0.96 -8.94 10.52
C GLN A 53 0.83 -7.85 9.46
N VAL A 54 0.43 -8.19 8.23
CA VAL A 54 0.20 -7.20 7.17
C VAL A 54 -0.90 -6.23 7.57
N MET A 55 -2.04 -6.73 8.06
CA MET A 55 -3.16 -5.90 8.52
C MET A 55 -2.73 -4.90 9.57
N LYS A 56 -2.04 -5.37 10.61
CA LYS A 56 -1.59 -4.53 11.73
C LYS A 56 -0.52 -3.52 11.33
N THR A 57 0.49 -3.93 10.55
CA THR A 57 1.59 -3.03 10.17
C THR A 57 1.12 -1.89 9.27
N PHE A 58 0.12 -2.14 8.42
CA PHE A 58 -0.43 -1.15 7.50
C PHE A 58 -1.67 -0.43 8.04
N HIS A 59 -2.05 -0.71 9.30
CA HIS A 59 -3.24 -0.15 9.96
C HIS A 59 -4.55 -0.45 9.22
N PHE A 60 -4.60 -1.56 8.49
CA PHE A 60 -5.78 -1.98 7.71
C PHE A 60 -6.86 -2.63 8.58
N ASP A 61 -6.55 -2.98 9.83
CA ASP A 61 -7.50 -3.48 10.83
C ASP A 61 -8.62 -2.48 11.17
N GLU A 62 -8.39 -1.18 10.94
CA GLU A 62 -9.42 -0.13 11.08
C GLU A 62 -10.19 0.16 9.78
N VAL A 63 -9.88 -0.54 8.68
CA VAL A 63 -10.40 -0.25 7.34
C VAL A 63 -11.36 -1.34 6.88
N GLU A 64 -12.64 -1.01 6.77
CA GLU A 64 -13.62 -1.88 6.14
C GLU A 64 -13.41 -1.96 4.62
N ASP A 65 -13.55 -3.17 4.07
CA ASP A 65 -13.43 -3.48 2.64
C ASP A 65 -12.14 -2.93 1.99
N VAL A 66 -10.98 -3.18 2.62
CA VAL A 66 -9.64 -2.69 2.21
C VAL A 66 -9.46 -2.71 0.69
N HIS A 67 -9.75 -3.84 0.04
CA HIS A 67 -9.53 -4.02 -1.40
C HIS A 67 -10.44 -3.13 -2.26
N SER A 68 -11.74 -3.04 -1.92
CA SER A 68 -12.69 -2.17 -2.61
C SER A 68 -12.27 -0.69 -2.47
N ARG A 69 -11.78 -0.30 -1.29
CA ARG A 69 -11.29 1.07 -1.06
C ARG A 69 -10.03 1.38 -1.86
N PHE A 70 -9.08 0.44 -1.93
CA PHE A 70 -7.89 0.60 -2.78
C PHE A 70 -8.22 0.60 -4.27
N GLN A 71 -9.22 -0.15 -4.71
CA GLN A 71 -9.71 -0.12 -6.08
C GLN A 71 -10.21 1.29 -6.44
N THR A 72 -11.10 1.87 -5.61
CA THR A 72 -11.58 3.25 -5.80
C THR A 72 -10.43 4.24 -5.84
N LEU A 73 -9.52 4.19 -4.85
CA LEU A 73 -8.38 5.09 -4.77
C LEU A 73 -7.48 5.01 -6.01
N THR A 74 -7.22 3.80 -6.51
CA THR A 74 -6.37 3.59 -7.68
C THR A 74 -7.03 4.12 -8.95
N MET A 75 -8.34 3.96 -9.09
CA MET A 75 -9.10 4.55 -10.21
C MET A 75 -9.03 6.09 -10.19
N ASP A 76 -9.21 6.69 -9.01
CA ASP A 76 -9.18 8.15 -8.84
C ASP A 76 -7.79 8.72 -9.14
N ILE A 77 -6.72 8.06 -8.68
CA ILE A 77 -5.33 8.46 -8.94
C ILE A 77 -5.01 8.38 -10.44
N ASN A 78 -5.45 7.30 -11.10
CA ASN A 78 -5.14 7.03 -12.51
C ASN A 78 -6.13 7.66 -13.50
N ARG A 79 -7.00 8.57 -13.06
CA ARG A 79 -7.96 9.24 -13.94
C ARG A 79 -7.27 9.89 -15.15
N SER A 80 -7.83 9.68 -16.34
CA SER A 80 -7.22 10.07 -17.62
C SER A 80 -7.31 11.56 -17.94
N ASN A 81 -8.23 12.29 -17.30
CA ASN A 81 -8.55 13.70 -17.57
C ASN A 81 -7.97 14.68 -16.55
N ALA A 82 -7.00 14.26 -15.74
CA ALA A 82 -6.35 15.13 -14.76
C ALA A 82 -5.44 16.18 -15.45
N PRO A 83 -5.37 17.42 -14.93
CA PRO A 83 -4.42 18.44 -15.41
C PRO A 83 -2.98 18.18 -14.92
N TYR A 84 -2.62 16.92 -14.68
CA TYR A 84 -1.32 16.48 -14.17
C TYR A 84 -0.98 15.07 -14.69
N LEU A 85 0.32 14.75 -14.74
CA LEU A 85 0.79 13.40 -14.98
C LEU A 85 1.04 12.70 -13.65
N LEU A 86 0.13 11.79 -13.28
CA LEU A 86 0.28 10.91 -12.13
C LEU A 86 -0.13 9.50 -12.55
N ARG A 87 0.68 8.51 -12.18
CA ARG A 87 0.43 7.10 -12.47
C ARG A 87 0.79 6.26 -11.26
N LEU A 88 -0.12 5.40 -10.86
CA LEU A 88 0.09 4.40 -9.82
C LEU A 88 -0.10 3.02 -10.44
N ALA A 89 0.96 2.22 -10.41
CA ALA A 89 0.93 0.84 -10.88
C ALA A 89 1.76 -0.04 -9.95
N SER A 90 1.20 -1.18 -9.58
CA SER A 90 1.86 -2.20 -8.77
C SER A 90 1.71 -3.54 -9.46
N ARG A 91 2.73 -4.41 -9.35
CA ARG A 91 2.73 -5.74 -9.98
C ARG A 91 3.38 -6.76 -9.05
N LEU A 92 2.80 -7.95 -9.00
CA LEU A 92 3.39 -9.13 -8.36
C LEU A 92 3.98 -10.03 -9.45
N PHE A 93 5.20 -10.50 -9.24
CA PHE A 93 5.89 -11.41 -10.15
C PHE A 93 6.06 -12.75 -9.45
N GLY A 94 5.47 -13.78 -10.04
CA GLY A 94 5.56 -15.15 -9.57
C GLY A 94 6.55 -15.97 -10.40
N GLU A 95 7.23 -16.92 -9.76
CA GLU A 95 8.03 -17.91 -10.47
C GLU A 95 7.16 -18.77 -11.38
N LYS A 96 7.61 -19.03 -12.60
CA LYS A 96 6.83 -19.70 -13.65
C LYS A 96 6.51 -21.16 -13.31
N SER A 97 7.37 -21.81 -12.54
CA SER A 97 7.15 -23.20 -12.11
C SER A 97 6.12 -23.33 -10.97
N TYR A 98 5.65 -22.21 -10.41
CA TYR A 98 4.66 -22.21 -9.33
C TYR A 98 3.24 -22.10 -9.87
N SER A 99 2.33 -22.93 -9.36
CA SER A 99 0.91 -22.83 -9.70
C SER A 99 0.22 -21.87 -8.75
N PHE A 100 -0.32 -20.77 -9.28
CA PHE A 100 -1.19 -19.86 -8.55
C PHE A 100 -2.62 -20.41 -8.57
N LEU A 101 -3.32 -20.27 -7.44
CA LEU A 101 -4.71 -20.70 -7.25
C LEU A 101 -5.68 -19.64 -7.76
#